data_AF-A0A8T5B1B4-F1
#
_entry.id   AF-A0A8T5B1B4-F1
#
_cell.length_a   1.000
_cell.length_b   1.000
_cell.length_c   1.000
_cell.angle_alpha   90.00
_cell.angle_beta   90.00
_cell.angle_gamma   90.00
#
_symmetry.space_group_name_H-M   'P 1'
#
loop_
_entity.id
_entity.type
_entity.pdbx_description
1 polymer ?
#
loop_
_entity_poly.entity_id
_entity_poly.type
_entity_poly.pdbx_seq_one_letter_code
_entity_poly.pdbx_strand_id
1 'polypeptide(L)'
;MKLCPRYAFSRKNQPYNPYTWNPKEITFTTFTIGCQIAEEVGLYECTLCGNCKRLCPLEIPLDDYMLNMRRICDERGIIPKIHLNLYERIKKYGNPYRTD
;
A
#
# COMPACT_ATOMS: atom_id res chain seq x y z
N MET A 1 -4.55 27.21 -6.78
CA MET A 1 -4.60 25.78 -6.39
C MET A 1 -3.23 25.16 -6.68
N LYS A 2 -2.53 24.60 -5.69
CA LYS A 2 -1.26 23.92 -5.95
C LYS A 2 -1.57 22.65 -6.74
N LEU A 3 -0.97 22.49 -7.92
CA LEU A 3 -1.08 21.24 -8.68
C LEU A 3 -0.37 20.13 -7.89
N CYS A 4 -0.92 18.93 -7.93
CA CYS A 4 -0.28 17.79 -7.25
C CYS A 4 1.12 17.59 -7.87
N PRO A 5 2.20 17.60 -7.07
CA PRO A 5 3.55 17.40 -7.58
C PRO A 5 3.66 16.08 -8.37
N ARG A 6 2.87 15.08 -7.95
CA ARG A 6 2.74 13.83 -8.71
C ARG A 6 1.98 14.01 -10.01
N TYR A 7 0.92 14.81 -10.11
CA TYR A 7 0.27 15.11 -11.40
C TYR A 7 1.13 15.99 -12.32
N ALA A 8 1.98 16.84 -11.75
CA ALA A 8 2.94 17.64 -12.50
C ALA A 8 4.07 16.78 -13.10
N PHE A 9 4.47 15.71 -12.41
CA PHE A 9 5.51 14.76 -12.85
C PHE A 9 4.95 13.54 -13.62
N SER A 10 3.77 13.07 -13.24
CA SER A 10 3.04 11.93 -13.82
C SER A 10 2.20 12.43 -14.97
N ARG A 11 2.88 12.60 -16.10
CA ARG A 11 2.39 12.58 -17.50
C ARG A 11 0.91 12.95 -17.64
N LYS A 12 0.63 14.21 -18.02
CA LYS A 12 -0.63 14.53 -18.71
C LYS A 12 -0.80 13.48 -19.83
N ASN A 13 -1.85 12.66 -19.78
CA ASN A 13 -2.23 11.67 -20.80
C ASN A 13 -1.52 10.29 -20.80
N GLN A 14 -0.98 9.79 -19.68
CA GLN A 14 -0.71 8.35 -19.62
C GLN A 14 -1.98 7.55 -19.32
N PRO A 15 -2.25 6.44 -20.05
CA PRO A 15 -3.30 5.51 -19.69
C PRO A 15 -3.02 4.92 -18.30
N TYR A 16 -4.09 4.57 -17.58
CA TYR A 16 -4.00 3.83 -16.33
C TYR A 16 -3.06 2.62 -16.51
N ASN A 17 -2.05 2.51 -15.65
CA ASN A 17 -1.14 1.39 -15.62
C ASN A 17 -1.15 0.80 -14.20
N PRO A 18 -1.68 -0.42 -14.02
CA PRO A 18 -1.77 -1.03 -12.71
C PRO A 18 -0.38 -1.29 -12.10
N TYR A 19 0.67 -1.45 -12.92
CA TYR A 19 2.05 -1.68 -12.48
C TYR A 19 2.81 -0.40 -12.11
N THR A 20 2.10 0.61 -11.59
CA THR A 20 2.72 1.84 -11.11
C THR A 20 2.78 1.85 -9.59
N TRP A 21 3.97 2.14 -9.07
CA TRP A 21 4.32 2.12 -7.64
C TRP A 21 3.82 3.37 -6.89
N ASN A 22 2.63 3.87 -7.24
CA ASN A 22 2.03 5.07 -6.66
C ASN A 22 0.83 4.69 -5.79
N PRO A 23 0.77 5.12 -4.51
CA PRO A 23 -0.33 4.77 -3.60
C PRO A 23 -1.74 5.00 -4.16
N LYS A 24 -1.94 6.06 -4.98
CA LYS A 24 -3.23 6.31 -5.65
C LYS A 24 -3.64 5.14 -6.55
N GLU A 25 -2.72 4.69 -7.39
CA GLU A 25 -3.00 3.64 -8.38
C GLU A 25 -3.15 2.30 -7.68
N ILE A 26 -2.29 1.98 -6.69
CA ILE A 26 -2.41 0.74 -5.90
C ILE A 26 -3.74 0.68 -5.13
N THR A 27 -4.17 1.79 -4.53
CA THR A 27 -5.48 1.86 -3.85
C THR A 27 -6.61 1.62 -4.84
N PHE A 28 -6.55 2.23 -6.02
CA PHE A 28 -7.54 2.04 -7.07
C PHE A 28 -7.56 0.60 -7.61
N THR A 29 -6.39 -0.01 -7.86
CA THR A 29 -6.22 -1.42 -8.27
C THR A 29 -6.87 -2.36 -7.25
N THR A 30 -6.63 -2.14 -5.96
CA THR A 30 -7.19 -2.99 -4.89
C THR A 30 -8.72 -3.03 -4.96
N PHE A 31 -9.34 -1.87 -5.20
CA PHE A 31 -10.79 -1.75 -5.25
C PHE A 31 -11.39 -2.26 -6.57
N THR A 32 -10.74 -2.00 -7.71
CA THR A 32 -11.33 -2.25 -9.04
C THR A 32 -10.92 -3.57 -9.69
N ILE A 33 -9.71 -4.06 -9.39
CA ILE A 33 -9.14 -5.28 -9.99
C ILE A 33 -9.06 -6.39 -8.94
N GLY A 34 -8.54 -6.06 -7.76
CA GLY A 34 -8.52 -6.97 -6.61
C GLY A 34 -7.16 -7.10 -5.93
N CYS A 35 -7.15 -7.86 -4.84
CA CYS A 35 -6.03 -7.95 -3.92
C CYS A 35 -4.80 -8.67 -4.47
N GLN A 36 -4.98 -9.67 -5.34
CA GLN A 36 -3.87 -10.41 -5.94
C GLN A 36 -2.97 -9.47 -6.76
N ILE A 37 -3.58 -8.69 -7.67
CA ILE A 37 -2.84 -7.71 -8.46
C ILE A 37 -2.31 -6.58 -7.57
N ALA A 38 -3.07 -6.12 -6.57
CA ALA A 38 -2.61 -5.10 -5.64
C ALA A 38 -1.33 -5.49 -4.90
N GLU A 39 -1.22 -6.76 -4.49
CA GLU A 39 -0.02 -7.34 -3.87
C GLU A 39 1.17 -7.28 -4.84
N GLU A 40 0.99 -7.77 -6.07
CA GLU A 40 2.02 -7.80 -7.12
C GLU A 40 2.56 -6.41 -7.50
N VAL A 41 1.72 -5.36 -7.43
CA VAL A 41 2.10 -3.99 -7.80
C VAL A 41 2.62 -3.16 -6.62
N GLY A 42 2.69 -3.75 -5.42
CA GLY A 42 3.40 -3.15 -4.30
C GLY A 42 2.56 -2.66 -3.12
N LEU A 43 1.37 -3.23 -2.89
CA LEU A 43 0.56 -2.92 -1.71
C LEU A 43 1.38 -3.03 -0.39
N TYR A 44 2.24 -4.04 -0.29
CA TYR A 44 3.07 -4.29 0.90
C TYR A 44 4.44 -3.60 0.89
N GLU A 45 4.83 -2.96 -0.22
CA GLU A 45 6.10 -2.22 -0.32
C GLU A 45 5.99 -0.79 0.20
N CYS A 46 4.78 -0.25 0.30
CA CYS A 46 4.56 1.04 0.96
C CYS A 46 5.08 1.01 2.41
N THR A 47 6.04 1.86 2.75
CA THR A 47 6.60 1.91 4.11
C THR A 47 5.71 2.68 5.10
N LEU A 48 4.55 3.16 4.65
CA LEU A 48 3.65 4.02 5.42
C LEU A 48 4.34 5.30 5.95
N CYS A 49 5.31 5.85 5.20
CA CYS A 49 6.08 7.04 5.61
C CYS A 49 5.30 8.37 5.59
N GLY A 50 4.05 8.36 5.09
CA GLY A 50 3.17 9.54 5.02
C GLY A 50 3.59 10.64 4.05
N ASN A 51 4.64 10.43 3.24
CA ASN A 51 5.10 11.47 2.31
C ASN A 51 4.08 11.82 1.23
N CYS A 52 3.32 10.83 0.76
CA CYS A 52 2.24 11.05 -0.21
C CYS A 52 1.14 11.98 0.35
N LYS A 53 0.72 11.79 1.61
CA LYS A 53 -0.25 12.65 2.31
C LYS A 53 0.30 14.07 2.49
N ARG A 54 1.55 14.20 2.97
CA ARG A 54 2.23 15.49 3.19
C ARG A 54 2.34 16.35 1.92
N LEU A 55 2.63 15.72 0.78
CA LEU A 55 2.82 16.44 -0.49
C LEU A 55 1.51 16.66 -1.25
N CYS A 56 0.42 16.00 -0.87
CA CYS A 56 -0.84 16.09 -1.60
C CYS A 56 -1.49 17.46 -1.37
N PRO A 57 -1.71 18.28 -2.41
CA PRO A 57 -2.37 19.57 -2.25
C PRO A 57 -3.87 19.47 -1.97
N LEU A 58 -4.45 18.27 -2.11
CA LEU A 58 -5.83 17.95 -1.79
C LEU A 58 -5.95 17.20 -0.45
N GLU A 59 -4.84 17.03 0.27
CA GLU A 59 -4.81 16.41 1.61
C GLU A 59 -5.38 14.99 1.66
N ILE A 60 -5.36 14.28 0.53
CA ILE A 60 -5.84 12.89 0.44
C ILE A 60 -4.94 12.00 1.33
N PRO A 61 -5.52 11.27 2.30
CA PRO A 61 -4.76 10.44 3.24
C PRO A 61 -4.39 9.08 2.63
N LEU A 62 -3.52 9.10 1.61
CA LEU A 62 -3.18 7.91 0.83
C LEU A 62 -2.46 6.82 1.63
N ASP A 63 -1.65 7.18 2.62
CA ASP A 63 -1.03 6.25 3.56
C ASP A 63 -2.07 5.50 4.41
N ASP A 64 -3.09 6.21 4.91
CA ASP A 64 -4.20 5.60 5.65
C ASP A 64 -5.00 4.65 4.74
N TYR A 65 -5.21 5.03 3.47
CA TYR A 65 -5.87 4.17 2.48
C TYR A 65 -5.05 2.91 2.20
N MET A 66 -3.73 3.03 2.04
CA MET A 66 -2.85 1.86 1.83
C MET A 66 -2.92 0.89 3.02
N LEU A 67 -2.95 1.39 4.26
CA LEU A 67 -3.11 0.54 5.44
C LEU A 67 -4.48 -0.16 5.45
N ASN A 68 -5.55 0.54 5.06
CA ASN A 68 -6.88 -0.07 4.96
C ASN A 68 -6.96 -1.10 3.83
N MET A 69 -6.29 -0.86 2.69
CA MET A 69 -6.22 -1.83 1.60
C MET A 69 -5.49 -3.10 2.03
N ARG A 70 -4.43 -2.99 2.84
CA ARG A 70 -3.78 -4.17 3.45
C ARG A 70 -4.76 -4.97 4.28
N ARG A 71 -5.53 -4.34 5.17
CA ARG A 71 -6.55 -5.03 5.99
C ARG A 71 -7.57 -5.79 5.14
N ILE A 72 -8.09 -5.16 4.08
CA ILE A 72 -9.04 -5.80 3.16
C ILE A 72 -8.41 -7.02 2.48
N CYS A 73 -7.13 -6.91 2.08
CA CYS A 73 -6.43 -8.01 1.43
C CYS A 73 -6.02 -9.12 2.42
N ASP A 74 -5.68 -8.76 3.65
CA ASP A 74 -5.44 -9.70 4.74
C ASP A 74 -6.70 -10.53 5.04
N GLU A 75 -7.87 -9.89 5.14
CA GLU A 75 -9.17 -10.56 5.32
C GLU A 75 -9.51 -11.53 4.17
N ARG A 76 -8.95 -11.29 2.97
CA ARG A 76 -9.09 -12.15 1.79
C ARG A 76 -7.99 -13.20 1.66
N GLY A 77 -7.11 -13.32 2.65
CA GLY A 77 -6.01 -14.28 2.66
C GLY A 77 -4.80 -13.90 1.82
N ILE A 78 -4.75 -12.67 1.29
CA ILE A 78 -3.62 -12.15 0.51
C ILE A 78 -2.64 -11.46 1.47
N ILE A 79 -1.82 -12.28 2.13
CA ILE A 79 -0.87 -11.86 3.16
C ILE A 79 0.55 -12.31 2.75
N PRO A 80 1.56 -11.43 2.76
CA PRO A 80 2.93 -11.84 2.54
C PRO A 80 3.36 -12.90 3.56
N LYS A 81 3.98 -13.98 3.08
CA LYS A 81 4.44 -15.10 3.93
C LYS A 81 5.32 -14.63 5.10
N ILE A 82 6.12 -13.59 4.90
CA ILE A 82 6.96 -13.01 5.95
C ILE A 82 6.14 -12.39 7.09
N HIS A 83 5.00 -11.76 6.80
CA HIS A 83 4.10 -11.21 7.81
C HIS A 83 3.42 -12.32 8.60
N LEU A 84 2.98 -13.40 7.95
CA LEU A 84 2.43 -14.59 8.63
C LEU A 84 3.46 -15.21 9.58
N ASN A 85 4.70 -15.39 9.12
CA ASN A 85 5.77 -15.91 9.96
C ASN A 85 6.05 -15.00 11.17
N LEU A 86 5.98 -13.68 10.99
CA LEU A 86 6.18 -12.71 12.06
C LEU A 86 5.05 -12.80 13.09
N TYR A 87 3.80 -12.87 12.62
CA TYR A 87 2.62 -13.06 13.46
C TYR A 87 2.73 -14.33 14.31
N GLU A 88 3.07 -15.47 13.71
CA GLU A 88 3.23 -16.72 14.46
C GLU A 88 4.36 -16.66 15.49
N ARG A 89 5.44 -15.93 15.21
CA ARG A 89 6.52 -15.70 16.18
C ARG A 89 6.07 -14.85 17.35
N ILE A 90 5.38 -13.74 17.08
CA ILE A 90 4.81 -12.89 18.13
C ILE A 90 3.86 -13.70 19.00
N LYS A 91 2.98 -14.50 18.38
CA LYS A 91 2.03 -15.37 19.10
C LYS A 91 2.73 -16.41 19.97
N LYS A 92 3.84 -16.99 19.50
CA LYS A 92 4.57 -18.06 20.20
C LYS A 92 5.52 -17.55 21.28
N TYR A 93 6.26 -16.48 21.02
CA TYR A 93 7.38 -16.00 21.86
C TYR A 93 7.10 -14.65 22.51
N GLY A 94 5.93 -14.05 22.27
CA GLY A 94 5.57 -12.71 22.75
C GLY A 94 6.30 -11.57 22.03
N ASN A 95 7.20 -11.88 21.09
CA ASN A 95 7.94 -10.87 20.33
C ASN A 95 8.29 -11.36 18.91
N PRO A 96 8.50 -10.44 17.95
CA PRO A 96 8.79 -10.80 16.55
C PRO A 96 10.21 -11.34 16.37
N TYR A 97 11.12 -11.00 17.27
CA TYR A 97 12.49 -11.46 17.26
C TYR A 97 12.55 -12.83 17.95
N ARG A 98 13.48 -13.68 17.52
CA ARG A 98 13.74 -14.92 18.25
C ARG A 98 14.76 -14.58 19.32
N THR A 99 14.30 -14.08 20.45
CA THR A 99 15.13 -14.03 21.66
C THR A 99 15.14 -15.43 22.26
N ASP A 100 16.34 -15.98 22.37
CA ASP A 100 16.69 -17.16 23.15
C ASP A 100 16.25 -17.05 24.62
#